data_AF-A0A328RHJ5-F1
#
_entry.id   AF-A0A328RHJ5-F1
#
_cell.length_a   1.000
_cell.length_b   1.000
_cell.length_c   1.000
_cell.angle_alpha   90.00
_cell.angle_beta   90.00
_cell.angle_gamma   90.00
#
_symmetry.space_group_name_H-M   'P 1'
#
loop_
_entity.id
_entity.type
_entity.pdbx_description
1 polymer ?
#
loop_
_entity_poly.entity_id
_entity_poly.type
_entity_poly.pdbx_seq_one_letter_code
_entity_poly.pdbx_strand_id
1 'polypeptide(L)'
;SDCVLFGEIAFAPFERIISHGIDFGPTALWLMGGILLLNATFIIVFYKELKLVTFDEGLAKALGFSPIFIHYALMMVTSITAVGAFESVGSILVVALMITPPSTAYLLTTSLSKMIWLSLAFGSMSGVGGYFMAFIFDVSISGAMATVSGLIFLTALFFSPRTGVLYKLLLHKQQKVQFAAKMLLVQLLDHEGKENEKQENTIRNMIDHMGWKPLFAKRVTRWAVQRSYILRDEDFLKLTSLGRAMARQVMVTEQ
;
A
#
# COMPACT_ATOMS: atom_id res chain seq x y z
N SER A 1 26.94 4.05 -31.90
CA SER A 1 26.85 3.29 -30.64
C SER A 1 27.91 3.67 -29.61
N ASP A 2 28.75 4.68 -29.89
CA ASP A 2 29.82 5.11 -28.98
C ASP A 2 29.39 6.18 -27.95
N CYS A 3 28.26 6.87 -28.18
CA CYS A 3 27.76 7.93 -27.28
C CYS A 3 27.25 7.40 -25.92
N VAL A 4 26.85 6.13 -25.85
CA VAL A 4 26.32 5.51 -24.62
C VAL A 4 27.44 5.13 -23.64
N LEU A 5 28.70 5.04 -24.10
CA LEU A 5 29.84 4.57 -23.32
C LEU A 5 30.60 5.69 -22.59
N PHE A 6 30.48 6.95 -23.02
CA PHE A 6 31.27 8.07 -22.50
C PHE A 6 30.60 8.91 -21.39
N GLY A 7 29.38 8.57 -20.95
CA GLY A 7 28.73 9.32 -19.88
C GLY A 7 28.40 10.78 -20.23
N GLU A 8 28.33 11.11 -21.52
CA GLU A 8 27.91 12.43 -22.04
C GLU A 8 26.38 12.66 -22.00
N ILE A 9 25.63 11.88 -21.21
CA ILE A 9 24.24 12.22 -20.85
C ILE A 9 24.12 13.59 -20.15
N ALA A 10 25.23 14.15 -19.69
CA ALA A 10 25.30 15.54 -19.22
C ALA A 10 25.02 16.58 -20.32
N PHE A 11 25.15 16.24 -21.62
CA PHE A 11 25.01 17.19 -22.72
C PHE A 11 23.81 16.99 -23.67
N ALA A 12 23.07 15.88 -23.56
CA ALA A 12 21.79 15.69 -24.26
C ALA A 12 20.74 16.83 -24.08
N PRO A 13 20.71 17.59 -22.96
CA PRO A 13 19.80 18.72 -22.80
C PRO A 13 20.11 19.94 -23.70
N PHE A 14 21.26 19.98 -24.38
CA PHE A 14 21.70 21.16 -25.15
C PHE A 14 21.48 21.06 -26.66
N GLU A 15 20.98 19.93 -27.17
CA GLU A 15 20.40 19.91 -28.51
C GLU A 15 19.06 20.66 -28.47
N ARG A 16 19.16 21.97 -28.67
CA ARG A 16 18.02 22.86 -28.83
C ARG A 16 17.57 22.80 -30.27
N ILE A 17 16.27 22.68 -30.48
CA ILE A 17 15.71 22.72 -31.83
C ILE A 17 15.69 24.18 -32.26
N ILE A 18 16.68 24.57 -33.06
CA ILE A 18 16.73 25.90 -33.68
C ILE A 18 16.26 25.76 -35.12
N SER A 19 15.06 26.25 -35.42
CA SER A 19 14.52 26.30 -36.78
C SER A 19 14.22 27.75 -37.15
N HIS A 20 14.72 28.19 -38.30
CA HIS A 20 14.52 29.56 -38.83
C HIS A 20 14.90 30.69 -37.84
N GLY A 21 15.91 30.48 -37.00
CA GLY A 21 16.38 31.47 -36.01
C GLY A 21 15.53 31.57 -34.74
N ILE A 22 14.52 30.70 -34.57
CA ILE A 22 13.70 30.60 -33.36
C ILE A 22 14.17 29.36 -32.57
N ASP A 23 14.45 29.57 -31.28
CA ASP A 23 14.80 28.51 -30.33
C ASP A 23 13.52 27.88 -29.75
N PHE A 24 13.20 26.66 -30.17
CA PHE A 24 12.04 25.90 -29.70
C PHE A 24 12.31 25.13 -28.39
N GLY A 25 13.49 25.33 -27.78
CA GLY A 25 13.88 24.69 -26.54
C GLY A 25 14.49 23.29 -26.72
N PRO A 26 14.68 22.55 -25.61
CA PRO A 26 15.37 21.27 -25.61
C PRO A 26 14.59 20.17 -26.35
N THR A 27 15.27 19.36 -27.17
CA THR A 27 14.66 18.19 -27.85
C THR A 27 13.99 17.23 -26.86
N ALA A 28 14.59 17.03 -25.68
CA ALA A 28 14.03 16.21 -24.61
C ALA A 28 12.62 16.64 -24.17
N LEU A 29 12.32 17.94 -24.19
CA LEU A 29 10.99 18.45 -23.82
C LEU A 29 9.93 18.01 -24.84
N TRP A 30 10.25 18.09 -26.13
CA TRP A 30 9.34 17.69 -27.20
C TRP A 30 9.16 16.17 -27.24
N LEU A 31 10.25 15.40 -27.08
CA LEU A 31 10.18 13.94 -27.05
C LEU A 31 9.33 13.45 -25.87
N MET A 32 9.64 13.91 -24.64
CA MET A 32 8.91 13.50 -23.43
C MET A 32 7.50 14.06 -23.41
N GLY A 33 7.28 15.26 -23.95
CA GLY A 33 5.94 15.84 -24.15
C GLY A 33 5.09 15.02 -25.11
N GLY A 34 5.66 14.55 -26.22
CA GLY A 34 4.98 13.66 -27.16
C GLY A 34 4.63 12.31 -26.53
N ILE A 35 5.56 11.72 -25.78
CA ILE A 35 5.34 10.47 -25.02
C ILE A 35 4.25 10.67 -23.96
N LEU A 36 4.24 11.81 -23.26
CA LEU A 36 3.20 12.14 -22.28
C LEU A 36 1.82 12.22 -22.94
N LEU A 37 1.70 12.90 -24.09
CA LEU A 37 0.45 13.01 -24.84
C LEU A 37 -0.03 11.65 -25.35
N LEU A 38 0.89 10.81 -25.84
CA LEU A 38 0.59 9.43 -26.25
C LEU A 38 0.06 8.61 -25.08
N ASN A 39 0.74 8.63 -23.93
CA ASN A 39 0.31 7.95 -22.70
C ASN A 39 -1.04 8.46 -22.21
N ALA A 40 -1.24 9.77 -22.16
CA ALA A 40 -2.48 10.38 -21.70
C ALA A 40 -3.65 9.99 -22.60
N THR A 41 -3.46 10.06 -23.93
CA THR A 41 -4.47 9.65 -24.91
C THR A 41 -4.79 8.17 -24.77
N PHE A 42 -3.78 7.31 -24.66
CA PHE A 42 -3.96 5.88 -24.44
C PHE A 42 -4.77 5.59 -23.17
N ILE A 43 -4.41 6.21 -22.05
CA ILE A 43 -5.11 6.03 -20.77
C ILE A 43 -6.55 6.53 -20.85
N ILE A 44 -6.81 7.68 -21.49
CA ILE A 44 -8.15 8.25 -21.60
C ILE A 44 -9.06 7.37 -22.47
N VAL A 45 -8.55 6.93 -23.63
CA VAL A 45 -9.30 6.11 -24.57
C VAL A 45 -9.57 4.72 -24.00
N PHE A 46 -8.56 4.07 -23.42
CA PHE A 46 -8.65 2.70 -22.91
C PHE A 46 -8.90 2.63 -21.40
N TYR A 47 -9.41 3.70 -20.77
CA TYR A 47 -9.56 3.78 -19.30
C TYR A 47 -10.45 2.66 -18.75
N LYS A 48 -11.57 2.38 -19.45
CA LYS A 48 -12.56 1.39 -19.01
C LYS A 48 -12.00 -0.02 -19.14
N GLU A 49 -11.30 -0.29 -20.24
CA GLU A 49 -10.66 -1.54 -20.59
C GLU A 49 -9.51 -1.86 -19.63
N LEU A 50 -8.62 -0.88 -19.38
CA LEU A 50 -7.52 -1.00 -18.42
C LEU A 50 -8.05 -1.32 -17.03
N LYS A 51 -9.12 -0.62 -16.60
CA LYS A 51 -9.77 -0.90 -15.31
C LYS A 51 -10.32 -2.32 -15.29
N LEU A 52 -11.10 -2.71 -16.29
CA LEU A 52 -11.74 -4.03 -16.30
C LEU A 52 -10.73 -5.17 -16.32
N VAL A 53 -9.74 -5.12 -17.22
CA VAL A 53 -8.71 -6.16 -17.36
C VAL A 53 -7.87 -6.30 -16.07
N THR A 54 -7.64 -5.21 -15.35
CA THR A 54 -6.86 -5.24 -14.09
C THR A 54 -7.64 -5.85 -12.92
N PHE A 55 -8.97 -5.67 -12.88
CA PHE A 55 -9.80 -6.14 -11.76
C PHE A 55 -10.50 -7.47 -12.02
N ASP A 56 -10.88 -7.76 -13.26
CA ASP A 56 -11.57 -9.00 -13.65
C ASP A 56 -11.41 -9.28 -15.16
N GLU A 57 -10.39 -10.09 -15.48
CA GLU A 57 -10.13 -10.51 -16.86
C GLU A 57 -11.28 -11.37 -17.44
N GLY A 58 -11.95 -12.16 -16.60
CA GLY A 58 -13.06 -13.03 -17.01
C GLY A 58 -14.27 -12.22 -17.44
N LEU A 59 -14.64 -11.21 -16.64
CA LEU A 59 -15.68 -10.25 -16.98
C LEU A 59 -15.30 -9.43 -18.23
N ALA A 60 -14.04 -9.05 -18.40
CA ALA A 60 -13.59 -8.35 -19.59
C ALA A 60 -13.82 -9.17 -20.87
N LYS A 61 -13.50 -10.47 -20.85
CA LYS A 61 -13.80 -11.39 -21.95
C LYS A 61 -15.30 -11.55 -22.18
N ALA A 62 -16.10 -11.66 -21.11
CA ALA A 62 -17.55 -11.79 -21.20
C ALA A 62 -18.22 -10.54 -21.80
N LEU A 63 -17.66 -9.35 -21.58
CA LEU A 63 -18.12 -8.09 -22.19
C LEU A 63 -17.60 -7.86 -23.62
N GLY A 64 -16.88 -8.83 -24.20
CA GLY A 64 -16.38 -8.76 -25.57
C GLY A 64 -15.07 -8.00 -25.76
N PHE A 65 -14.41 -7.60 -24.67
CA PHE A 65 -13.05 -7.04 -24.76
C PHE A 65 -12.02 -8.16 -24.93
N SER A 66 -10.90 -7.86 -25.59
CA SER A 66 -9.74 -8.75 -25.67
C SER A 66 -8.68 -8.30 -24.66
N PRO A 67 -8.55 -8.95 -23.49
CA PRO A 67 -7.55 -8.58 -22.50
C PRO A 67 -6.12 -8.68 -23.03
N ILE A 68 -5.89 -9.64 -23.93
CA ILE A 68 -4.59 -9.86 -24.58
C ILE A 68 -4.17 -8.62 -25.37
N PHE A 69 -5.08 -8.03 -26.15
CA PHE A 69 -4.80 -6.82 -26.91
C PHE A 69 -4.42 -5.65 -26.00
N ILE A 70 -5.20 -5.42 -24.94
CA ILE A 70 -4.94 -4.34 -23.98
C ILE A 70 -3.60 -4.55 -23.25
N HIS A 71 -3.28 -5.78 -22.88
CA HIS A 71 -2.00 -6.12 -22.26
C HIS A 71 -0.82 -5.79 -23.17
N TYR A 72 -0.84 -6.24 -24.43
CA TYR A 72 0.24 -5.94 -25.37
C TYR A 72 0.33 -4.46 -25.73
N ALA A 73 -0.81 -3.77 -25.85
CA ALA A 73 -0.83 -2.32 -26.09
C ALA A 73 -0.21 -1.56 -24.92
N LEU A 74 -0.54 -1.92 -23.68
CA LEU A 74 0.06 -1.35 -22.48
C LEU A 74 1.58 -1.63 -22.42
N MET A 75 2.00 -2.86 -22.71
CA MET A 75 3.42 -3.24 -22.77
C MET A 75 4.20 -2.43 -23.81
N MET A 76 3.63 -2.21 -25.00
CA MET A 76 4.24 -1.38 -26.05
C MET A 76 4.40 0.07 -25.58
N VAL A 77 3.32 0.68 -25.08
CA VAL A 77 3.32 2.09 -24.64
C VAL A 77 4.28 2.32 -23.48
N THR A 78 4.30 1.41 -22.50
CA THR A 78 5.24 1.48 -21.37
C THR A 78 6.69 1.28 -21.81
N SER A 79 6.96 0.39 -22.76
CA SER A 79 8.31 0.20 -23.33
C SER A 79 8.82 1.45 -24.03
N ILE A 80 8.01 2.07 -24.91
CA ILE A 80 8.35 3.34 -25.58
C ILE A 80 8.66 4.42 -24.54
N THR A 81 7.82 4.51 -23.50
CA THR A 81 7.99 5.49 -22.41
C THR A 81 9.29 5.26 -21.63
N ALA A 82 9.61 4.01 -21.29
CA ALA A 82 10.82 3.68 -20.54
C ALA A 82 12.10 4.00 -21.34
N VAL A 83 12.13 3.63 -22.63
CA VAL A 83 13.28 3.92 -23.50
C VAL A 83 13.48 5.42 -23.68
N GLY A 84 12.42 6.17 -24.02
CA GLY A 84 12.52 7.62 -24.17
C GLY A 84 12.92 8.33 -22.87
N ALA A 85 12.43 7.84 -21.72
CA ALA A 85 12.81 8.40 -20.43
C ALA A 85 14.27 8.09 -20.07
N PHE A 86 14.78 6.89 -20.40
CA PHE A 86 16.16 6.52 -20.15
C PHE A 86 17.15 7.40 -20.92
N GLU A 87 16.86 7.68 -22.20
CA GLU A 87 17.69 8.58 -23.00
C GLU A 87 17.61 10.03 -22.50
N SER A 88 16.45 10.46 -22.00
CA SER A 88 16.25 11.85 -21.57
C SER A 88 16.88 12.19 -20.22
N VAL A 89 16.78 11.31 -19.21
CA VAL A 89 17.15 11.68 -17.82
C VAL A 89 18.07 10.66 -17.13
N GLY A 90 18.27 9.48 -17.73
CA GLY A 90 19.16 8.45 -17.22
C GLY A 90 18.46 7.33 -16.44
N SER A 91 19.12 6.17 -16.39
CA SER A 91 18.55 4.90 -15.93
C SER A 91 18.08 4.89 -14.48
N ILE A 92 18.88 5.44 -13.56
CA ILE A 92 18.61 5.43 -12.12
C ILE A 92 17.32 6.19 -11.79
N LEU A 93 17.18 7.39 -12.36
CA LEU A 93 16.00 8.23 -12.08
C LEU A 93 14.73 7.61 -12.65
N VAL A 94 14.80 7.03 -13.84
CA VAL A 94 13.64 6.40 -14.47
C VAL A 94 13.14 5.24 -13.63
N VAL A 95 14.02 4.35 -13.16
CA VAL A 95 13.61 3.26 -12.27
C VAL A 95 12.99 3.81 -10.99
N ALA A 96 13.58 4.84 -10.38
CA ALA A 96 13.06 5.47 -9.18
C ALA A 96 11.65 6.06 -9.39
N LEU A 97 11.41 6.77 -10.49
CA LEU A 97 10.13 7.41 -10.81
C LEU A 97 9.09 6.46 -11.40
N MET A 98 9.49 5.33 -12.00
CA MET A 98 8.55 4.30 -12.46
C MET A 98 7.98 3.49 -11.30
N ILE A 99 8.74 3.31 -10.21
CA ILE A 99 8.31 2.48 -9.09
C ILE A 99 7.71 3.32 -7.96
N THR A 100 8.38 4.40 -7.57
CA THR A 100 8.13 5.04 -6.28
C THR A 100 6.81 5.85 -6.25
N PRO A 101 6.54 6.81 -7.15
CA PRO A 101 5.27 7.56 -7.17
C PRO A 101 4.02 6.68 -7.34
N PRO A 102 4.00 5.65 -8.22
CA PRO A 102 2.89 4.69 -8.29
C PRO A 102 2.69 3.91 -6.99
N SER A 103 3.77 3.44 -6.36
CA SER A 103 3.71 2.73 -5.09
C SER A 103 3.20 3.63 -3.96
N THR A 104 3.65 4.89 -3.90
CA THR A 104 3.17 5.91 -2.94
C THR A 104 1.67 6.16 -3.11
N ALA A 105 1.20 6.32 -4.35
CA ALA A 105 -0.22 6.52 -4.63
C ALA A 105 -1.06 5.29 -4.23
N TYR A 106 -0.57 4.08 -4.54
CA TYR A 106 -1.20 2.81 -4.17
C TYR A 106 -1.34 2.66 -2.64
N LEU A 107 -0.36 3.13 -1.86
CA LEU A 107 -0.46 3.13 -0.40
C LEU A 107 -1.57 4.05 0.14
N LEU A 108 -2.00 5.07 -0.62
CA LEU A 108 -2.94 6.08 -0.17
C LEU A 108 -4.37 5.87 -0.71
N THR A 109 -4.55 5.17 -1.83
CA THR A 109 -5.86 5.00 -2.46
C THR A 109 -6.06 3.64 -3.14
N THR A 110 -7.32 3.23 -3.28
CA THR A 110 -7.72 2.00 -4.00
C THR A 110 -8.46 2.26 -5.30
N SER A 111 -8.67 3.53 -5.67
CA SER A 111 -9.31 3.89 -6.94
C SER A 111 -8.25 4.15 -8.00
N LEU A 112 -8.32 3.44 -9.13
CA LEU A 112 -7.39 3.60 -10.25
C LEU A 112 -7.28 5.07 -10.73
N SER A 113 -8.41 5.78 -10.86
CA SER A 113 -8.40 7.22 -11.23
C SER A 113 -7.58 8.05 -10.24
N LYS A 114 -7.81 7.85 -8.94
CA LYS A 114 -7.11 8.61 -7.89
C LYS A 114 -5.64 8.24 -7.86
N MET A 115 -5.31 6.98 -8.13
CA MET A 115 -3.94 6.50 -8.18
C MET A 115 -3.15 7.20 -9.28
N ILE A 116 -3.70 7.26 -10.50
CA ILE A 116 -3.05 7.96 -11.63
C ILE A 116 -2.78 9.43 -11.29
N TRP A 117 -3.78 10.16 -10.78
CA TRP A 117 -3.62 11.58 -10.41
C TRP A 117 -2.61 11.79 -9.28
N LEU A 118 -2.64 10.94 -8.25
CA LEU A 118 -1.67 11.01 -7.15
C LEU A 118 -0.26 10.68 -7.62
N SER A 119 -0.08 9.68 -8.49
CA SER A 119 1.23 9.33 -9.05
C SER A 119 1.82 10.48 -9.87
N LEU A 120 0.99 11.16 -10.67
CA LEU A 120 1.40 12.37 -11.40
C LEU A 120 1.84 13.46 -10.41
N ALA A 121 1.03 13.74 -9.38
CA ALA A 121 1.34 14.76 -8.38
C ALA A 121 2.65 14.47 -7.64
N PHE A 122 2.83 13.24 -7.13
CA PHE A 122 4.06 12.85 -6.43
C PHE A 122 5.27 12.81 -7.36
N GLY A 123 5.10 12.38 -8.61
CA GLY A 123 6.17 12.40 -9.62
C GLY A 123 6.64 13.84 -9.90
N SER A 124 5.69 14.76 -10.16
CA SER A 124 6.00 16.18 -10.37
C SER A 124 6.64 16.83 -9.14
N MET A 125 6.12 16.56 -7.94
CA MET A 125 6.71 17.03 -6.68
C MET A 125 8.14 16.51 -6.49
N SER A 126 8.40 15.24 -6.83
CA SER A 126 9.73 14.65 -6.74
C SER A 126 10.71 15.29 -7.71
N GLY A 127 10.25 15.60 -8.93
CA GLY A 127 11.05 16.32 -9.92
C GLY A 127 11.39 17.74 -9.47
N VAL A 128 10.37 18.55 -9.14
CA VAL A 128 10.56 19.95 -8.72
C VAL A 128 11.35 20.03 -7.42
N GLY A 129 10.93 19.29 -6.39
CA GLY A 129 11.60 19.27 -5.09
C GLY A 129 13.03 18.70 -5.17
N GLY A 130 13.24 17.66 -5.98
CA GLY A 130 14.55 17.08 -6.22
C GLY A 130 15.50 18.03 -6.94
N TYR A 131 15.00 18.78 -7.92
CA TYR A 131 15.78 19.81 -8.59
C TYR A 131 16.23 20.93 -7.64
N PHE A 132 15.32 21.45 -6.82
CA PHE A 132 15.67 22.45 -5.79
C PHE A 132 16.66 21.89 -4.77
N MET A 133 16.49 20.63 -4.36
CA MET A 133 17.42 19.96 -3.45
C MET A 133 18.81 19.80 -4.09
N ALA A 134 18.88 19.38 -5.36
CA ALA A 134 20.13 19.29 -6.09
C ALA A 134 20.86 20.63 -6.17
N PHE A 135 20.11 21.71 -6.43
CA PHE A 135 20.66 23.06 -6.52
C PHE A 135 21.23 23.57 -5.19
N ILE A 136 20.55 23.29 -4.06
CA ILE A 136 21.00 23.76 -2.74
C ILE A 136 22.22 22.98 -2.24
N PHE A 137 22.23 21.66 -2.47
CA PHE A 137 23.27 20.77 -1.93
C PHE A 137 24.42 20.49 -2.91
N ASP A 138 24.37 21.06 -4.12
CA ASP A 138 25.35 20.85 -5.20
C ASP A 138 25.60 19.35 -5.49
N VAL A 139 24.52 18.57 -5.51
CA VAL A 139 24.54 17.11 -5.76
C VAL A 139 23.89 16.76 -7.09
N SER A 140 24.09 15.52 -7.56
CA SER A 140 23.49 15.04 -8.81
C SER A 140 21.96 15.22 -8.83
N ILE A 141 21.42 15.83 -9.88
CA ILE A 141 19.98 16.09 -10.05
C ILE A 141 19.17 14.79 -9.99
N SER A 142 19.61 13.76 -10.73
CA SER A 142 18.95 12.46 -10.77
C SER A 142 18.93 11.76 -9.41
N GLY A 143 20.04 11.82 -8.66
CA GLY A 143 20.11 11.26 -7.30
C GLY A 143 19.25 12.03 -6.30
N ALA A 144 19.20 13.37 -6.38
CA ALA A 144 18.37 14.20 -5.53
C ALA A 144 16.87 13.96 -5.77
N MET A 145 16.43 13.91 -7.03
CA MET A 145 15.04 13.58 -7.39
C MET A 145 14.63 12.18 -6.91
N ALA A 146 15.51 11.18 -7.07
CA ALA A 146 15.27 9.85 -6.55
C ALA A 146 15.15 9.85 -5.01
N THR A 147 15.99 10.62 -4.33
CA THR A 147 15.97 10.76 -2.86
C THR A 147 14.67 11.40 -2.37
N VAL A 148 14.23 12.50 -3.00
CA VAL A 148 12.96 13.16 -2.66
C VAL A 148 11.77 12.24 -2.90
N SER A 149 11.76 11.50 -4.02
CA SER A 149 10.74 10.49 -4.30
C SER A 149 10.70 9.41 -3.21
N GLY A 150 11.87 8.92 -2.79
CA GLY A 150 12.02 7.97 -1.68
C GLY A 150 11.52 8.52 -0.35
N LEU A 151 11.79 9.79 -0.03
CA LEU A 151 11.27 10.46 1.18
C LEU A 151 9.73 10.59 1.14
N ILE A 152 9.16 10.96 -0.01
CA ILE A 152 7.71 11.01 -0.20
C ILE A 152 7.10 9.62 0.00
N PHE A 153 7.73 8.57 -0.54
CA PHE A 153 7.27 7.20 -0.33
C PHE A 153 7.37 6.76 1.13
N LEU A 154 8.49 7.03 1.81
CA LEU A 154 8.67 6.68 3.21
C LEU A 154 7.64 7.38 4.11
N THR A 155 7.40 8.67 3.87
CA THR A 155 6.35 9.40 4.61
C THR A 155 4.98 8.79 4.33
N ALA A 156 4.61 8.52 3.08
CA ALA A 156 3.36 7.83 2.76
C ALA A 156 3.27 6.44 3.40
N LEU A 157 4.38 5.69 3.47
CA LEU A 157 4.45 4.38 4.12
C LEU A 157 4.24 4.48 5.63
N PHE A 158 4.78 5.50 6.30
CA PHE A 158 4.55 5.70 7.73
C PHE A 158 3.15 6.20 8.06
N PHE A 159 2.58 7.09 7.24
CA PHE A 159 1.26 7.70 7.47
C PHE A 159 0.10 6.95 6.81
N SER A 160 0.34 5.96 5.96
CA SER A 160 -0.74 5.23 5.28
C SER A 160 -1.61 4.47 6.29
N PRO A 161 -2.93 4.72 6.32
CA PRO A 161 -3.84 4.10 7.28
C PRO A 161 -4.11 2.61 7.02
N ARG A 162 -3.76 2.08 5.82
CA ARG A 162 -4.07 0.68 5.45
C ARG A 162 -2.86 -0.24 5.50
N THR A 163 -1.73 0.26 5.02
CA THR A 163 -0.49 -0.53 4.91
C THR A 163 0.59 -0.04 5.87
N GLY A 164 0.36 1.09 6.54
CA GLY A 164 1.38 1.72 7.38
C GLY A 164 1.78 0.84 8.54
N VAL A 165 3.10 0.63 8.64
CA VAL A 165 3.73 -0.17 9.69
C VAL A 165 3.35 0.37 11.07
N LEU A 166 3.27 1.70 11.23
CA LEU A 166 2.85 2.34 12.48
C LEU A 166 1.40 1.98 12.87
N TYR A 167 0.46 2.08 11.92
CA TYR A 167 -0.95 1.80 12.21
C TYR A 167 -1.18 0.32 12.53
N LYS A 168 -0.51 -0.59 11.81
CA LYS A 168 -0.53 -2.03 12.13
C LYS A 168 0.07 -2.29 13.51
N LEU A 169 1.25 -1.75 13.84
CA LEU A 169 1.89 -1.97 15.14
C LEU A 169 1.04 -1.46 16.32
N LEU A 170 0.37 -0.31 16.16
CA LEU A 170 -0.51 0.24 17.21
C LEU A 170 -1.77 -0.59 17.42
N LEU A 171 -2.38 -1.10 16.35
CA LEU A 171 -3.60 -1.92 16.42
C LEU A 171 -3.36 -3.38 16.83
N HIS A 172 -2.15 -3.92 16.64
CA HIS A 172 -1.79 -5.29 17.07
C HIS A 172 -2.06 -5.50 18.57
N LYS A 173 -1.91 -4.45 19.39
CA LYS A 173 -2.22 -4.51 20.83
C LYS A 173 -3.69 -4.83 21.08
N GLN A 174 -4.60 -4.27 20.29
CA GLN A 174 -6.03 -4.58 20.44
C GLN A 174 -6.33 -5.99 19.93
N GLN A 175 -5.78 -6.38 18.77
CA GLN A 175 -5.97 -7.71 18.20
C GLN A 175 -5.57 -8.83 19.16
N LYS A 176 -4.44 -8.69 19.88
CA LYS A 176 -4.03 -9.64 20.93
C LYS A 176 -5.07 -9.78 22.05
N VAL A 177 -5.68 -8.67 22.48
CA VAL A 177 -6.73 -8.70 23.52
C VAL A 177 -8.01 -9.34 22.98
N GLN A 178 -8.39 -9.08 21.73
CA GLN A 178 -9.57 -9.69 21.12
C GLN A 178 -9.41 -11.20 20.94
N PHE A 179 -8.24 -11.63 20.47
CA PHE A 179 -7.92 -13.05 20.30
C PHE A 179 -7.92 -13.78 21.64
N ALA A 180 -7.24 -13.23 22.65
CA ALA A 180 -7.25 -13.77 24.00
C ALA A 180 -8.68 -13.81 24.59
N ALA A 181 -9.49 -12.78 24.37
CA ALA A 181 -10.88 -12.78 24.81
C ALA A 181 -11.68 -13.92 24.17
N LYS A 182 -11.50 -14.19 22.88
CA LYS A 182 -12.16 -15.33 22.21
C LYS A 182 -11.74 -16.67 22.80
N MET A 183 -10.45 -16.88 23.05
CA MET A 183 -9.94 -18.09 23.71
C MET A 183 -10.54 -18.27 25.10
N LEU A 184 -10.65 -17.18 25.87
CA LEU A 184 -11.32 -17.20 27.17
C LEU A 184 -12.78 -17.67 27.04
N LEU A 185 -13.54 -17.15 26.07
CA LEU A 185 -14.94 -17.56 25.89
C LEU A 185 -15.07 -19.05 25.54
N VAL A 186 -14.16 -19.57 24.72
CA VAL A 186 -14.11 -21.00 24.35
C VAL A 186 -13.82 -21.87 25.58
N GLN A 187 -12.85 -21.48 26.42
CA GLN A 187 -12.52 -22.23 27.64
C GLN A 187 -13.66 -22.21 28.66
N LEU A 188 -14.30 -21.06 28.86
CA LEU A 188 -15.47 -20.94 29.73
C LEU A 188 -16.64 -21.80 29.23
N LEU A 189 -16.83 -21.90 27.91
CA LEU A 189 -17.87 -22.72 27.30
C LEU A 189 -17.57 -24.21 27.48
N ASP A 190 -16.30 -24.61 27.31
CA ASP A 190 -15.89 -26.00 27.50
C ASP A 190 -16.10 -26.50 28.94
N HIS A 191 -16.04 -25.60 29.92
CA HIS A 191 -16.22 -25.93 31.34
C HIS A 191 -17.62 -25.60 31.89
N GLU A 192 -18.52 -25.05 31.07
CA GLU A 192 -19.90 -24.74 31.45
C GLU A 192 -20.68 -26.05 31.71
N GLY A 193 -21.19 -26.24 32.93
CA GLY A 193 -21.95 -27.44 33.31
C GLY A 193 -21.13 -28.66 33.77
N LYS A 194 -19.80 -28.54 33.93
CA LYS A 194 -18.96 -29.59 34.55
C LYS A 194 -18.96 -29.44 36.09
N GLU A 195 -18.76 -30.53 36.83
CA GLU A 195 -18.75 -30.52 38.31
C GLU A 195 -17.74 -29.51 38.91
N ASN A 196 -16.65 -29.22 38.17
CA ASN A 196 -15.58 -28.32 38.59
C ASN A 196 -15.76 -26.87 38.08
N GLU A 197 -16.93 -26.50 37.53
CA GLU A 197 -17.18 -25.18 36.92
C GLU A 197 -16.79 -24.01 37.85
N LYS A 198 -17.18 -24.09 39.14
CA LYS A 198 -16.92 -23.04 40.13
C LYS A 198 -15.44 -22.90 40.50
N GLN A 199 -14.61 -23.92 40.26
CA GLN A 199 -13.17 -23.86 40.47
C GLN A 199 -12.45 -23.42 39.19
N GLU A 200 -12.85 -23.97 38.03
CA GLU A 200 -12.20 -23.75 36.74
C GLU A 200 -12.50 -22.37 36.14
N ASN A 201 -13.73 -21.87 36.24
CA ASN A 201 -14.15 -20.59 35.63
C ASN A 201 -13.83 -19.39 36.54
N THR A 202 -12.58 -19.34 37.03
CA THR A 202 -12.08 -18.31 37.95
C THR A 202 -10.94 -17.52 37.30
N ILE A 203 -10.82 -16.21 37.58
CA ILE A 203 -9.71 -15.38 37.03
C ILE A 203 -8.35 -15.93 37.46
N ARG A 204 -8.25 -16.46 38.68
CA ARG A 204 -7.05 -17.11 39.22
C ARG A 204 -6.64 -18.34 38.39
N ASN A 205 -7.56 -19.29 38.21
CA ASN A 205 -7.25 -20.51 37.47
C ASN A 205 -6.95 -20.22 36.00
N MET A 206 -7.59 -19.20 35.42
CA MET A 206 -7.30 -18.69 34.08
C MET A 206 -5.86 -18.16 33.94
N ILE A 207 -5.38 -17.38 34.92
CA ILE A 207 -4.00 -16.86 34.94
C ILE A 207 -3.00 -18.01 34.96
N ASP A 208 -3.28 -19.03 35.77
CA ASP A 208 -2.39 -20.18 35.97
C ASP A 208 -2.40 -21.15 34.77
N HIS A 209 -3.58 -21.49 34.23
CA HIS A 209 -3.71 -22.41 33.10
C HIS A 209 -3.31 -21.79 31.75
N MET A 210 -3.63 -20.51 31.51
CA MET A 210 -3.28 -19.85 30.24
C MET A 210 -1.89 -19.19 30.27
N GLY A 211 -1.20 -19.18 31.42
CA GLY A 211 0.12 -18.56 31.58
C GLY A 211 0.12 -17.05 31.33
N TRP A 212 -1.01 -16.37 31.55
CA TRP A 212 -1.15 -14.95 31.24
C TRP A 212 -0.64 -14.07 32.36
N LYS A 213 0.06 -12.98 32.01
CA LYS A 213 0.42 -11.96 33.00
C LYS A 213 -0.84 -11.37 33.66
N PRO A 214 -0.86 -11.10 34.98
CA PRO A 214 -2.06 -10.64 35.70
C PRO A 214 -2.71 -9.37 35.10
N LEU A 215 -1.87 -8.43 34.63
CA LEU A 215 -2.33 -7.20 33.99
C LEU A 215 -2.99 -7.45 32.62
N PHE A 216 -2.54 -8.46 31.89
CA PHE A 216 -3.11 -8.85 30.59
C PHE A 216 -4.45 -9.56 30.79
N ALA A 217 -4.52 -10.52 31.71
CA ALA A 217 -5.74 -11.19 32.14
C ALA A 217 -6.84 -10.20 32.55
N LYS A 218 -6.51 -9.21 33.39
CA LYS A 218 -7.44 -8.15 33.81
C LYS A 218 -7.94 -7.29 32.65
N ARG A 219 -7.11 -7.08 31.63
CA ARG A 219 -7.47 -6.31 30.42
C ARG A 219 -8.41 -7.09 29.51
N VAL A 220 -8.15 -8.39 29.33
CA VAL A 220 -8.99 -9.30 28.55
C VAL A 220 -10.37 -9.47 29.19
N THR A 221 -10.41 -9.76 30.49
CA THR A 221 -11.69 -9.90 31.22
C THR A 221 -12.48 -8.60 31.20
N ARG A 222 -11.85 -7.45 31.46
CA ARG A 222 -12.52 -6.14 31.36
C ARG A 222 -13.08 -5.88 29.95
N TRP A 223 -12.32 -6.21 28.91
CA TRP A 223 -12.77 -6.06 27.51
C TRP A 223 -13.99 -6.93 27.19
N ALA A 224 -14.02 -8.17 27.71
CA ALA A 224 -15.11 -9.11 27.50
C ALA A 224 -16.36 -8.76 28.33
N VAL A 225 -16.19 -8.21 29.55
CA VAL A 225 -17.28 -7.66 30.37
C VAL A 225 -17.90 -6.43 29.70
N GLN A 226 -17.08 -5.49 29.21
CA GLN A 226 -17.56 -4.28 28.53
C GLN A 226 -18.36 -4.56 27.26
N ARG A 227 -18.12 -5.69 26.60
CA ARG A 227 -18.90 -6.17 25.44
C ARG A 227 -20.05 -7.10 25.80
N SER A 228 -20.32 -7.28 27.08
CA SER A 228 -21.39 -8.15 27.57
C SER A 228 -21.26 -9.60 27.14
N TYR A 229 -20.04 -10.12 26.90
CA TYR A 229 -19.81 -11.54 26.62
C TYR A 229 -19.70 -12.39 27.88
N ILE A 230 -19.21 -11.79 28.96
CA ILE A 230 -19.09 -12.45 30.27
C ILE A 230 -19.68 -11.56 31.37
N LEU A 231 -20.30 -12.21 32.34
CA LEU A 231 -20.65 -11.65 33.63
C LEU A 231 -19.57 -12.03 34.62
N ARG A 232 -19.15 -11.08 35.45
CA ARG A 232 -18.18 -11.32 36.49
C ARG A 232 -18.88 -11.17 37.84
N ASP A 233 -18.75 -12.20 38.66
CA ASP A 233 -19.19 -12.22 40.05
C ASP A 233 -17.97 -12.55 40.92
N GLU A 234 -17.43 -11.56 41.64
CA GLU A 234 -16.17 -11.68 42.39
C GLU A 234 -14.99 -12.19 41.51
N ASP A 235 -14.60 -13.45 41.70
CA ASP A 235 -13.54 -14.16 40.99
C ASP A 235 -14.09 -15.11 39.92
N PHE A 236 -15.39 -15.39 39.95
CA PHE A 236 -16.09 -16.30 39.04
C PHE A 236 -16.55 -15.59 37.75
N LEU A 237 -16.40 -16.27 36.61
CA LEU A 237 -16.73 -15.77 35.28
C LEU A 237 -17.82 -16.65 34.67
N LYS A 238 -18.93 -16.03 34.24
CA LYS A 238 -20.04 -16.71 33.58
C LYS A 238 -20.29 -16.18 32.18
N LEU A 239 -20.55 -17.06 31.23
CA LEU A 239 -20.90 -16.66 29.87
C LEU A 239 -22.34 -16.11 29.79
N THR A 240 -22.50 -15.01 29.06
CA THR A 240 -23.81 -14.53 28.61
C THR A 240 -24.27 -15.30 27.38
N SER A 241 -25.53 -15.12 26.97
CA SER A 241 -26.04 -15.63 25.69
C SER A 241 -25.21 -15.16 24.49
N LEU A 242 -24.78 -13.89 24.49
CA LEU A 242 -23.89 -13.32 23.47
C LEU A 242 -22.50 -13.97 23.50
N GLY A 243 -21.93 -14.19 24.68
CA GLY A 243 -20.64 -14.86 24.84
C GLY A 243 -20.65 -16.29 24.32
N ARG A 244 -21.71 -17.07 24.61
CA ARG A 244 -21.88 -18.44 24.10
C ARG A 244 -21.99 -18.48 22.58
N ALA A 245 -22.78 -17.57 21.99
CA ALA A 245 -22.92 -17.48 20.55
C ALA A 245 -21.56 -17.19 19.87
N MET A 246 -20.78 -16.26 20.42
CA MET A 246 -19.45 -15.95 19.93
C MET A 246 -18.46 -17.11 20.09
N ALA A 247 -18.46 -17.79 21.24
CA ALA A 247 -17.60 -18.94 21.49
C ALA A 247 -17.85 -20.07 20.47
N ARG A 248 -19.13 -20.39 20.21
CA ARG A 248 -19.53 -21.39 19.21
C ARG A 248 -19.10 -21.00 17.80
N GLN A 249 -19.23 -19.73 17.43
CA GLN A 249 -18.79 -19.25 16.12
C GLN A 249 -17.28 -19.42 15.93
N VAL A 250 -16.48 -19.18 16.97
CA VAL A 250 -15.03 -19.37 16.93
C VAL A 250 -14.67 -20.84 16.75
N MET A 251 -15.32 -21.76 17.48
CA MET A 251 -15.09 -23.21 17.34
C MET A 251 -15.40 -23.74 15.93
N VAL A 252 -16.44 -23.22 15.27
CA VAL A 252 -16.83 -23.65 13.90
C VAL A 252 -15.88 -23.11 12.83
N THR A 253 -15.17 -22.00 13.08
CA THR A 253 -14.27 -21.39 12.08
C THR A 253 -12.88 -22.08 12.04
N GLU A 254 -12.57 -22.93 13.03
CA GLU A 254 -11.28 -23.65 13.12
C GLU A 254 -11.40 -25.16 12.78
N GLN A 255 -12.56 -25.62 12.29
CA GLN A 255 -12.78 -26.96 11.72
C GLN A 255 -12.82 -26.90 10.20
#